data_AF-A0A7Y2EG71-F1
#
_entry.id   AF-A0A7Y2EG71-F1
#
_cell.length_a   1.000
_cell.length_b   1.000
_cell.length_c   1.000
_cell.angle_alpha   90.00
_cell.angle_beta   90.00
_cell.angle_gamma   90.00
#
_symmetry.space_group_name_H-M   'P 1'
#
loop_
_entity.id
_entity.type
_entity.pdbx_description
1 polymer ?
#
loop_
_entity_poly.entity_id
_entity_poly.type
_entity_poly.pdbx_seq_one_letter_code
_entity_poly.pdbx_strand_id
1 'polypeptide(L)'
;MTTDLKPIIEAAFEDRDSINAETTGEVREAVAAALELLDSGKARVAEKAGGEWVVNQWLKMAVLLSFRLNDMWAISGGPGQAHWWDKGPSKFENWCEDRYREAGFRAVPN
;
A
#
# COMPACT_ATOMS: atom_id res chain seq x y z
N MET A 1 -17.63 -0.82 13.28
CA MET A 1 -17.92 0.41 12.53
C MET A 1 -16.90 0.50 11.42
N THR A 2 -17.32 0.69 10.18
CA THR A 2 -16.38 0.91 9.08
C THR A 2 -15.85 2.33 9.22
N THR A 3 -14.63 2.50 9.71
CA THR A 3 -13.98 3.83 9.73
C THR A 3 -13.88 4.33 8.30
N ASP A 4 -14.38 5.53 8.02
CA ASP A 4 -14.22 6.15 6.72
C ASP A 4 -12.75 6.59 6.56
N LEU A 5 -12.00 5.85 5.75
CA LEU A 5 -10.56 6.04 5.56
C LEU A 5 -10.24 7.34 4.81
N LYS A 6 -11.14 7.76 3.92
CA LYS A 6 -10.93 8.89 3.02
C LYS A 6 -10.62 10.20 3.75
N PRO A 7 -11.43 10.69 4.71
CA PRO A 7 -11.17 11.95 5.40
C PRO A 7 -9.85 11.93 6.19
N ILE A 8 -9.49 10.80 6.79
CA ILE A 8 -8.21 10.65 7.52
C ILE A 8 -7.04 10.81 6.55
N ILE A 9 -7.10 10.14 5.40
CA ILE A 9 -6.05 10.18 4.39
C ILE A 9 -5.93 11.55 3.73
N GLU A 10 -7.05 12.20 3.43
CA GLU A 10 -7.05 13.57 2.88
C GLU A 10 -6.45 14.55 3.89
N ALA A 11 -6.85 14.50 5.16
CA ALA A 11 -6.28 15.35 6.21
C ALA A 11 -4.78 15.09 6.42
N ALA A 12 -4.37 13.82 6.48
CA ALA A 12 -2.96 13.44 6.60
C ALA A 12 -2.13 13.85 5.39
N PHE A 13 -2.72 13.88 4.19
CA PHE A 13 -2.03 14.31 2.98
C PHE A 13 -1.84 15.83 2.93
N GLU A 14 -2.79 16.61 3.45
CA GLU A 14 -2.60 18.06 3.62
C GLU A 14 -1.47 18.36 4.61
N ASP A 15 -1.38 17.62 5.72
CA ASP A 15 -0.30 17.75 6.71
C ASP A 15 0.90 16.81 6.45
N ARG A 16 1.07 16.34 5.20
CA ARG A 16 2.08 15.30 4.87
C ARG A 16 3.52 15.65 5.24
N ASP A 17 3.83 16.93 5.40
CA ASP A 17 5.18 17.38 5.77
C ASP A 17 5.53 17.09 7.24
N SER A 18 4.52 16.87 8.10
CA SER A 18 4.70 16.35 9.46
C SER A 18 4.79 14.81 9.51
N ILE A 19 4.37 14.13 8.43
CA ILE A 19 4.32 12.67 8.34
C ILE A 19 5.67 12.09 7.94
N ASN A 20 6.16 11.14 8.74
CA ASN A 20 7.44 10.48 8.57
C ASN A 20 7.41 9.02 9.08
N ALA A 21 8.56 8.35 9.09
CA ALA A 21 8.66 6.95 9.48
C ALA A 21 8.29 6.67 10.95
N GLU A 22 8.37 7.67 11.84
CA GLU A 22 8.01 7.56 13.25
C GLU A 22 6.52 7.80 13.50
N THR A 23 5.76 8.32 12.52
CA THR A 23 4.32 8.54 12.66
C THR A 23 3.62 7.22 12.97
N THR A 24 2.74 7.20 13.98
CA THR A 24 1.95 6.03 14.40
C THR A 24 0.47 6.41 14.52
N GLY A 25 -0.35 5.48 15.02
CA GLY A 25 -1.77 5.72 15.27
C GLY A 25 -2.62 5.79 14.01
N GLU A 26 -3.69 6.58 14.07
CA GLU A 26 -4.78 6.57 13.10
C GLU A 26 -4.32 6.78 11.65
N VAL A 27 -3.36 7.70 11.41
CA VAL A 27 -2.83 7.94 10.05
C VAL A 27 -2.15 6.70 9.48
N ARG A 28 -1.31 6.02 10.28
CA ARG A 28 -0.60 4.81 9.83
C ARG A 28 -1.59 3.68 9.58
N GLU A 29 -2.56 3.51 10.47
CA GLU A 29 -3.61 2.48 10.34
C GLU A 29 -4.48 2.71 9.10
N ALA A 30 -4.88 3.97 8.84
CA ALA A 30 -5.70 4.31 7.69
C ALA A 30 -4.95 4.08 6.36
N VAL A 31 -3.67 4.47 6.28
CA VAL A 31 -2.85 4.22 5.09
C VAL A 31 -2.64 2.72 4.88
N ALA A 32 -2.35 1.96 5.94
CA ALA A 32 -2.20 0.50 5.85
C ALA A 32 -3.50 -0.17 5.36
N ALA A 33 -4.64 0.23 5.91
CA ALA A 33 -5.95 -0.29 5.49
C ALA A 33 -6.27 0.07 4.02
N ALA A 34 -5.93 1.28 3.57
CA ALA A 34 -6.13 1.69 2.18
C ALA A 34 -5.24 0.88 1.21
N LEU A 35 -3.98 0.60 1.58
CA LEU A 35 -3.10 -0.25 0.79
C LEU A 35 -3.59 -1.70 0.74
N GLU A 36 -4.13 -2.24 1.83
CA GLU A 36 -4.73 -3.59 1.85
C GLU A 36 -5.98 -3.67 0.95
N LEU A 37 -6.80 -2.61 0.90
CA LEU A 37 -7.94 -2.54 -0.02
C LEU A 37 -7.47 -2.50 -1.49
N LEU A 38 -6.36 -1.82 -1.78
CA LEU A 38 -5.74 -1.83 -3.11
C LEU A 38 -5.13 -3.20 -3.44
N ASP A 39 -4.42 -3.82 -2.50
CA ASP A 39 -3.74 -5.10 -2.69
C ASP A 39 -4.72 -6.26 -2.95
N SER A 40 -5.84 -6.25 -2.22
CA SER A 40 -6.95 -7.19 -2.40
C SER A 40 -7.87 -6.85 -3.57
N GLY A 41 -7.71 -5.68 -4.19
CA GLY A 41 -8.55 -5.21 -5.29
C GLY A 41 -9.97 -4.79 -4.89
N LYS A 42 -10.28 -4.71 -3.58
CA LYS A 42 -11.55 -4.20 -3.04
C LYS A 42 -11.72 -2.70 -3.26
N ALA A 43 -10.61 -1.98 -3.41
CA ALA A 43 -10.57 -0.61 -3.92
C ALA A 43 -9.65 -0.54 -5.13
N ARG A 44 -9.83 0.52 -5.94
CA ARG A 44 -8.99 0.78 -7.12
C ARG A 44 -8.85 2.27 -7.35
N VAL A 45 -7.65 2.67 -7.78
CA VAL A 45 -7.30 4.08 -8.00
C VAL A 45 -8.21 4.74 -9.04
N ALA A 46 -8.69 3.99 -10.02
CA ALA A 46 -9.69 4.45 -10.96
C ALA A 46 -10.69 3.33 -11.27
N GLU A 47 -11.94 3.69 -11.51
CA GLU A 47 -13.01 2.77 -11.89
C GLU A 47 -13.96 3.42 -12.88
N LYS A 48 -14.72 2.58 -13.61
CA LYS A 48 -15.75 3.09 -14.52
C LYS A 48 -17.04 3.35 -13.77
N ALA A 49 -17.53 4.60 -13.84
CA ALA A 49 -18.85 4.99 -13.37
C ALA A 49 -19.59 5.68 -14.52
N GLY A 50 -20.78 5.18 -14.88
CA GLY A 50 -21.55 5.75 -15.99
C GLY A 50 -20.86 5.70 -17.36
N GLY A 51 -19.90 4.79 -17.55
CA GLY A 51 -19.13 4.66 -18.79
C GLY A 51 -17.84 5.49 -18.83
N GLU A 52 -17.67 6.44 -17.91
CA GLU A 52 -16.48 7.26 -17.77
C GLU A 52 -15.55 6.74 -16.68
N TRP A 53 -14.26 7.01 -16.80
CA TRP A 53 -13.28 6.70 -15.77
C TRP A 53 -13.28 7.79 -14.70
N VAL A 54 -13.52 7.40 -13.45
CA VAL A 54 -13.45 8.25 -12.27
C VAL A 54 -12.22 7.86 -11.46
N VAL A 55 -11.47 8.86 -10.97
CA VAL A 55 -10.26 8.65 -10.17
C VAL A 55 -10.56 8.86 -8.69
N ASN A 56 -10.24 7.86 -7.89
CA ASN A 56 -10.24 7.90 -6.43
C ASN A 56 -8.93 8.54 -5.93
N GLN A 57 -8.82 9.87 -5.97
CA GLN A 57 -7.57 10.59 -5.68
C GLN A 57 -7.00 10.28 -4.28
N TRP A 58 -7.86 10.09 -3.28
CA TRP A 58 -7.43 9.74 -1.92
C TRP A 58 -6.64 8.43 -1.86
N LEU A 59 -6.89 7.46 -2.75
CA LEU A 59 -6.08 6.23 -2.82
C LEU A 59 -4.66 6.51 -3.34
N LYS A 60 -4.48 7.50 -4.22
CA LYS A 60 -3.14 7.96 -4.61
C LYS A 60 -2.44 8.67 -3.46
N MET A 61 -3.18 9.47 -2.69
CA MET A 61 -2.65 10.11 -1.48
C MET A 61 -2.18 9.08 -0.46
N ALA A 62 -2.94 7.99 -0.26
CA ALA A 62 -2.53 6.86 0.59
C ALA A 62 -1.21 6.22 0.12
N VAL A 63 -1.06 5.99 -1.19
CA VAL A 63 0.19 5.48 -1.78
C VAL A 63 1.35 6.46 -1.56
N LEU A 64 1.13 7.77 -1.71
CA LEU A 64 2.19 8.77 -1.48
C LEU A 64 2.57 8.90 0.01
N LEU A 65 1.59 8.80 0.91
CA LEU A 65 1.82 8.80 2.35
C LEU A 65 2.59 7.55 2.79
N SER A 66 2.36 6.40 2.17
CA SER A 66 3.11 5.18 2.50
C SER A 66 4.62 5.35 2.28
N PHE A 67 5.03 6.12 1.27
CA PHE A 67 6.46 6.42 1.05
C PHE A 67 7.08 7.27 2.16
N ARG A 68 6.27 8.08 2.85
CA ARG A 68 6.70 8.87 4.02
C ARG A 68 6.71 8.05 5.30
N LEU A 69 5.73 7.16 5.45
CA LEU A 69 5.55 6.30 6.62
C LEU A 69 6.54 5.13 6.71
N ASN A 70 7.23 4.82 5.62
CA ASN A 70 8.21 3.75 5.55
C ASN A 70 9.61 4.32 5.33
N ASP A 71 10.51 4.01 6.25
CA ASP A 71 11.94 4.26 6.06
C ASP A 71 12.52 3.25 5.05
N MET A 72 13.74 3.50 4.58
CA MET A 72 14.45 2.56 3.73
C MET A 72 15.02 1.41 4.59
N TRP A 73 14.99 0.18 4.07
CA TRP A 73 15.66 -0.96 4.70
C TRP A 73 16.34 -1.87 3.68
N ALA A 74 17.26 -2.71 4.19
CA ALA A 74 17.94 -3.70 3.38
C ALA A 74 17.00 -4.89 3.13
N ILE A 75 16.71 -5.18 1.86
CA ILE A 75 15.89 -6.31 1.43
C ILE A 75 16.84 -7.41 0.94
N SER A 76 16.79 -8.58 1.56
CA SER A 76 17.63 -9.73 1.21
C SER A 76 17.13 -10.46 -0.05
N GLY A 77 17.96 -11.36 -0.59
CA GLY A 77 17.61 -12.22 -1.74
C GLY A 77 18.32 -11.87 -3.05
N GLY A 78 19.27 -10.93 -3.04
CA GLY A 78 20.05 -10.56 -4.21
C GLY A 78 21.13 -11.58 -4.58
N PRO A 79 21.68 -11.52 -5.82
CA PRO A 79 22.75 -12.40 -6.27
C PRO A 79 23.97 -12.35 -5.35
N GLY A 80 24.56 -13.50 -5.03
CA GLY A 80 25.76 -13.57 -4.19
C GLY A 80 25.55 -13.03 -2.76
N GLN A 81 24.35 -13.20 -2.20
CA GLN A 81 23.96 -12.64 -0.88
C GLN A 81 23.91 -11.11 -0.83
N ALA A 82 23.77 -10.45 -1.98
CA ALA A 82 23.55 -9.02 -2.04
C ALA A 82 22.17 -8.62 -1.47
N HIS A 83 22.03 -7.32 -1.19
CA HIS A 83 20.80 -6.70 -0.72
C HIS A 83 20.31 -5.64 -1.72
N TRP A 84 19.00 -5.46 -1.79
CA TRP A 84 18.38 -4.24 -2.31
C TRP A 84 18.18 -3.24 -1.17
N TRP A 85 17.98 -1.96 -1.52
CA TRP A 85 17.72 -0.87 -0.58
C TRP A 85 16.47 -0.11 -1.06
N ASP A 86 15.34 -0.36 -0.40
CA ASP A 86 14.04 0.22 -0.75
C ASP A 86 13.14 0.32 0.50
N LYS A 87 11.97 0.95 0.35
CA LYS A 87 10.98 1.17 1.39
C LYS A 87 9.60 0.55 1.10
N GLY A 88 9.48 -0.20 0.00
CA GLY A 88 8.26 -0.88 -0.41
C GLY A 88 8.37 -2.39 -0.16
N PRO A 89 7.47 -3.00 0.64
CA PRO A 89 7.47 -4.45 0.78
C PRO A 89 6.98 -5.12 -0.51
N SER A 90 7.41 -6.36 -0.74
CA SER A 90 6.85 -7.19 -1.81
C SER A 90 5.39 -7.51 -1.52
N LYS A 91 4.54 -7.53 -2.55
CA LYS A 91 3.15 -8.06 -2.44
C LYS A 91 3.12 -9.46 -1.82
N PHE A 92 4.16 -10.26 -2.07
CA PHE A 92 4.25 -11.65 -1.64
C PHE A 92 4.96 -11.81 -0.28
N GLU A 93 5.32 -10.73 0.39
CA GLU A 93 5.91 -10.81 1.73
C GLU A 93 4.95 -11.54 2.68
N ASN A 94 5.48 -12.52 3.42
CA ASN A 94 4.72 -13.39 4.32
C ASN A 94 3.62 -14.27 3.67
N TRP A 95 3.60 -14.42 2.34
CA TRP A 95 2.66 -15.35 1.69
C TRP A 95 3.05 -16.81 1.90
N CYS A 96 2.07 -17.64 2.20
CA CYS A 96 2.17 -19.10 2.19
C CYS A 96 1.35 -19.71 1.03
N GLU A 97 1.43 -21.03 0.87
CA GLU A 97 0.74 -21.77 -0.20
C GLU A 97 -0.77 -21.45 -0.27
N ASP A 98 -1.45 -21.42 0.87
CA ASP A 98 -2.90 -21.16 0.94
C ASP A 98 -3.26 -19.79 0.34
N ARG A 99 -2.43 -18.77 0.58
CA ARG A 99 -2.67 -17.42 0.05
C ARG A 99 -2.51 -17.37 -1.47
N TYR A 100 -1.53 -18.08 -2.03
CA TYR A 100 -1.41 -18.20 -3.49
C TYR A 100 -2.60 -18.93 -4.11
N ARG A 101 -3.08 -20.01 -3.47
CA ARG A 101 -4.25 -20.76 -3.92
C ARG A 101 -5.52 -19.90 -3.90
N GLU A 102 -5.74 -19.16 -2.82
CA GLU A 102 -6.87 -18.23 -2.69
C GLU A 102 -6.83 -17.13 -3.75
N ALA A 103 -5.65 -16.55 -4.02
CA ALA A 103 -5.50 -15.48 -5.00
C ALA A 103 -5.65 -15.94 -6.46
N GLY A 104 -5.42 -17.23 -6.76
CA GLY A 104 -5.80 -17.85 -8.02
C GLY A 104 -5.02 -17.41 -9.27
N PHE A 105 -3.87 -16.75 -9.11
CA PHE A 105 -2.97 -16.37 -10.22
C PHE A 105 -1.65 -17.16 -10.20
N ARG A 106 -0.90 -17.09 -11.30
CA ARG A 106 0.44 -17.68 -11.44
C ARG A 106 1.52 -16.59 -11.39
N ALA A 107 2.40 -16.63 -10.38
CA ALA A 107 3.62 -15.83 -10.32
C ALA A 107 4.83 -16.69 -10.71
N VAL A 108 5.44 -16.41 -11.87
CA VAL A 108 6.62 -17.15 -12.35
C VAL A 108 7.88 -16.55 -11.73
N PRO A 109 8.87 -17.36 -11.30
CA PRO A 109 10.15 -16.87 -10.76
C PRO A 109 10.93 -15.97 -11.74
N ASN A 110 11.78 -15.10 -11.19
CA ASN A 110 12.69 -14.19 -11.90
C ASN A 110 14.17 -14.54 -11.67
#